data_AF-A0AAE2CBQ8-F1
#
_entry.id   AF-A0AAE2CBQ8-F1
#
_cell.length_a   1.000
_cell.length_b   1.000
_cell.length_c   1.000
_cell.angle_alpha   90.00
_cell.angle_beta   90.00
_cell.angle_gamma   90.00
#
_symmetry.space_group_name_H-M   'P 1'
#
loop_
_entity.id
_entity.type
_entity.pdbx_description
1 polymer ?
#
loop_
_entity_poly.entity_id
_entity_poly.type
_entity_poly.pdbx_seq_one_letter_code
_entity_poly.pdbx_strand_id
1 'polypeptide(L)'
;MAEGGKTPALANAHLFGLLSDLLQQVESLTNQEEVELRAKIETLGLEVRKLPSKSAQHLNEMEIAKELDKLSAKLDDVDELISSTMAEDPQVRTLLSSTADVWMPVITATSDERRNFTSVAGEDSLDGKGKGSEKQ
;
A
#
# COMPACT_ATOMS: atom_id res chain seq x y z
N MET A 1 -3.97 37.01 -2.94
CA MET A 1 -5.37 36.62 -2.79
C MET A 1 -5.39 35.17 -2.33
N ALA A 2 -5.99 34.91 -1.17
CA ALA A 2 -5.99 33.59 -0.54
C ALA A 2 -7.23 32.82 -1.02
N GLU A 3 -7.06 31.94 -2.00
CA GLU A 3 -8.08 30.96 -2.37
C GLU A 3 -8.07 29.84 -1.32
N GLY A 4 -9.23 29.65 -0.68
CA GLY A 4 -9.44 28.76 0.44
C GLY A 4 -9.21 27.31 0.04
N GLY A 5 -8.20 26.68 0.65
CA GLY A 5 -7.93 25.25 0.53
C GLY A 5 -9.08 24.41 1.07
N LYS A 6 -10.02 24.04 0.21
CA LYS A 6 -10.90 22.88 0.42
C LYS A 6 -10.00 21.65 0.30
N THR A 7 -9.75 20.95 1.41
CA THR A 7 -8.89 19.75 1.38
C THR A 7 -9.50 18.71 0.44
N PRO A 8 -8.69 17.99 -0.36
CA PRO A 8 -9.19 16.99 -1.31
C PRO A 8 -10.04 15.91 -0.62
N ALA A 9 -9.73 15.58 0.63
CA ALA A 9 -10.54 14.69 1.46
C ALA A 9 -11.99 15.19 1.66
N LEU A 10 -12.17 16.50 1.87
CA LEU A 10 -13.49 17.08 2.08
C LEU A 10 -14.28 17.17 0.77
N ALA A 11 -13.61 17.45 -0.36
CA ALA A 11 -14.22 17.38 -1.69
C ALA A 11 -14.68 15.95 -2.03
N ASN A 12 -13.85 14.95 -1.75
CA ASN A 12 -14.17 13.54 -1.97
C ASN A 12 -15.35 13.09 -1.11
N ALA A 13 -15.39 13.46 0.18
CA ALA A 13 -16.51 13.14 1.05
C ALA A 13 -17.85 13.72 0.53
N HIS A 14 -17.84 14.95 0.02
CA HIS A 14 -19.02 15.54 -0.60
C HIS A 14 -19.45 14.81 -1.88
N LEU A 15 -18.52 14.40 -2.74
CA LEU A 15 -18.81 13.66 -3.98
C LEU A 15 -19.48 12.31 -3.68
N PHE A 16 -18.92 11.52 -2.74
CA PHE A 16 -19.47 10.22 -2.39
C PHE A 16 -20.82 10.33 -1.67
N GLY A 17 -21.04 11.40 -0.88
CA GLY A 17 -22.35 11.72 -0.35
C GLY A 17 -23.37 11.97 -1.45
N LEU A 18 -23.04 12.84 -2.41
CA LEU A 18 -23.92 13.15 -3.56
C LEU A 18 -24.26 11.92 -4.40
N LEU A 19 -23.28 11.06 -4.69
CA LEU A 19 -23.50 9.82 -5.45
C LEU A 19 -24.44 8.85 -4.72
N SER A 20 -24.33 8.78 -3.38
CA SER A 20 -25.21 7.96 -2.55
C SER A 20 -26.63 8.49 -2.54
N ASP A 21 -26.80 9.82 -2.39
CA ASP A 21 -28.11 10.48 -2.40
C ASP A 21 -28.79 10.36 -3.78
N LEU A 22 -28.02 10.45 -4.87
CA LEU A 22 -28.52 10.28 -6.22
C LEU A 22 -28.96 8.83 -6.47
N LEU A 23 -28.18 7.86 -6.00
CA LEU A 23 -28.52 6.45 -6.13
C LEU A 23 -29.81 6.12 -5.37
N GLN A 24 -29.95 6.64 -4.15
CA GLN A 24 -31.18 6.46 -3.35
C GLN A 24 -32.41 7.08 -4.04
N GLN A 25 -32.25 8.23 -4.70
CA GLN A 25 -33.32 8.84 -5.49
C GLN A 25 -33.70 7.96 -6.69
N VAL A 26 -32.72 7.45 -7.43
CA VAL A 26 -32.98 6.55 -8.58
C VAL A 26 -33.73 5.30 -8.12
N GLU A 27 -33.26 4.64 -7.06
CA GLU A 27 -33.91 3.44 -6.51
C GLU A 27 -35.35 3.70 -6.04
N SER A 28 -35.62 4.89 -5.50
CA SER A 28 -36.98 5.29 -5.12
C SER A 28 -37.90 5.54 -6.32
N LEU A 29 -37.36 6.06 -7.42
CA LEU A 29 -38.12 6.35 -8.65
C LEU A 29 -38.36 5.10 -9.48
N THR A 30 -37.38 4.19 -9.53
CA THR A 30 -37.46 2.93 -10.28
C THR A 30 -38.06 1.80 -9.46
N ASN A 31 -38.13 1.95 -8.13
CA ASN A 31 -38.53 0.93 -7.17
C ASN A 31 -37.73 -0.38 -7.33
N GLN A 32 -36.48 -0.24 -7.78
CA GLN A 32 -35.53 -1.31 -8.06
C GLN A 32 -34.22 -0.98 -7.38
N GLU A 33 -33.66 -1.95 -6.65
CA GLU A 33 -32.38 -1.80 -5.97
C GLU A 33 -31.22 -1.95 -6.96
N GLU A 34 -30.22 -1.07 -6.84
CA GLU A 34 -29.04 -0.99 -7.71
C GLU A 34 -27.78 -1.46 -6.97
N VAL A 35 -27.76 -2.75 -6.62
CA VAL A 35 -26.71 -3.38 -5.80
C VAL A 35 -25.32 -3.22 -6.43
N GLU A 36 -25.20 -3.31 -7.75
CA GLU A 36 -23.91 -3.14 -8.45
C GLU A 36 -23.38 -1.70 -8.34
N LEU A 37 -24.25 -0.70 -8.47
CA LEU A 37 -23.85 0.70 -8.34
C LEU A 37 -23.48 1.04 -6.90
N ARG A 38 -24.17 0.48 -5.89
CA ARG A 38 -23.75 0.60 -4.49
C ARG A 38 -22.35 0.04 -4.27
N ALA A 39 -22.09 -1.17 -4.78
CA ALA A 39 -20.77 -1.81 -4.68
C ALA A 39 -19.67 -0.99 -5.37
N LYS A 40 -19.96 -0.39 -6.54
CA LYS A 40 -19.02 0.48 -7.25
C LYS A 40 -18.73 1.77 -6.49
N ILE A 41 -19.75 2.44 -5.94
CA ILE A 41 -19.59 3.66 -5.12
C ILE A 41 -18.75 3.35 -3.89
N GLU A 42 -19.02 2.25 -3.19
CA GLU A 42 -18.25 1.82 -2.02
C GLU A 42 -16.80 1.51 -2.38
N THR A 43 -16.57 0.73 -3.44
CA THR A 43 -15.22 0.37 -3.91
C THR A 43 -14.41 1.62 -4.26
N LEU A 44 -14.99 2.55 -5.01
CA LEU A 44 -14.34 3.82 -5.36
C LEU A 44 -14.09 4.69 -4.12
N GLY A 45 -15.03 4.73 -3.18
CA GLY A 45 -14.88 5.45 -1.92
C GLY A 45 -13.73 4.92 -1.06
N LEU A 46 -13.56 3.60 -1.01
CA LEU A 46 -12.44 2.96 -0.35
C LEU A 46 -11.13 3.22 -1.09
N GLU A 47 -11.12 3.17 -2.42
CA GLU A 47 -9.93 3.44 -3.23
C GLU A 47 -9.41 4.87 -3.05
N VAL A 48 -10.32 5.85 -3.06
CA VAL A 48 -9.96 7.26 -2.85
C VAL A 48 -9.40 7.52 -1.44
N ARG A 49 -9.82 6.75 -0.43
CA ARG A 49 -9.25 6.83 0.93
C ARG A 49 -7.85 6.24 1.01
N LYS A 50 -7.49 5.31 0.12
CA LYS A 50 -6.13 4.72 0.05
C LYS A 50 -5.12 5.70 -0.53
N LEU A 51 -5.57 6.75 -1.22
CA LEU A 51 -4.70 7.81 -1.69
C LEU A 51 -4.18 8.59 -0.47
N PRO A 52 -2.86 8.68 -0.27
CA PRO A 52 -2.29 9.51 0.79
C PRO A 52 -2.83 10.94 0.67
N SER A 53 -3.43 11.48 1.75
CA SER A 53 -3.97 12.85 1.75
C SER A 53 -2.89 13.91 1.52
N LYS A 54 -1.63 13.52 1.79
CA LYS A 54 -0.44 14.19 1.32
C LYS A 54 -0.08 13.56 -0.03
N SER A 55 -0.77 13.97 -1.10
CA SER A 55 -0.14 13.86 -2.41
C SER A 55 1.18 14.60 -2.27
N ALA A 56 2.27 13.91 -2.58
CA ALA A 56 3.51 14.60 -2.90
C ALA A 56 3.14 15.79 -3.78
N GLN A 57 3.70 16.94 -3.44
CA GLN A 57 3.71 18.17 -4.21
C GLN A 57 3.44 17.86 -5.69
N HIS A 58 2.42 18.45 -6.32
CA HIS A 58 2.07 18.13 -7.71
C HIS A 58 3.27 18.43 -8.61
N LEU A 59 4.12 17.42 -8.81
CA LEU A 59 5.35 17.55 -9.56
C LEU A 59 4.98 17.52 -11.04
N ASN A 60 5.41 18.51 -11.78
CA ASN A 60 5.36 18.42 -13.24
C ASN A 60 6.36 17.34 -13.73
N GLU A 61 6.20 16.90 -14.99
CA GLU A 61 7.03 15.83 -15.57
C GLU A 61 8.54 16.08 -15.43
N MET A 62 8.97 17.34 -15.55
CA MET A 62 10.38 17.72 -15.39
C MET A 62 10.87 17.58 -13.95
N GLU A 63 10.02 17.92 -12.97
CA GLU A 63 10.30 17.72 -11.55
C GLU A 63 10.32 16.24 -11.17
N ILE A 64 9.44 15.43 -11.78
CA ILE A 64 9.46 13.96 -11.64
C ILE A 64 10.78 13.41 -12.16
N ALA A 65 11.20 13.79 -13.37
CA ALA A 65 12.48 13.35 -13.94
C ALA A 65 13.66 13.72 -13.03
N LYS A 66 13.67 14.94 -12.49
CA LYS A 66 14.73 15.38 -11.56
C LYS A 66 14.76 14.58 -10.26
N GLU A 67 13.60 14.26 -9.68
CA GLU A 67 13.57 13.41 -8.48
C GLU A 67 13.95 11.96 -8.81
N LEU A 68 13.62 11.45 -10.00
CA LEU A 68 14.10 10.14 -10.47
C LEU A 68 15.63 10.13 -10.64
N ASP A 69 16.22 11.15 -11.25
CA ASP A 69 17.69 11.27 -11.40
C ASP A 69 18.38 11.27 -10.03
N LYS A 70 17.83 12.02 -9.09
CA LYS A 70 18.33 12.09 -7.71
C LYS A 70 18.17 10.78 -6.95
N LEU A 71 17.07 10.06 -7.17
CA LEU A 71 16.88 8.72 -6.60
C LEU A 71 17.85 7.71 -7.22
N SER A 72 18.12 7.81 -8.52
CA SER A 72 19.12 6.99 -9.20
C SER A 72 20.50 7.21 -8.61
N ALA A 73 20.95 8.47 -8.46
CA ALA A 73 22.25 8.77 -7.86
C ALA A 73 22.37 8.23 -6.42
N LYS A 74 21.30 8.31 -5.63
CA LYS A 74 21.28 7.73 -4.29
C LYS A 74 21.36 6.20 -4.29
N LEU A 75 20.80 5.56 -5.31
CA LEU A 75 20.90 4.11 -5.45
C LEU A 75 22.34 3.69 -5.78
N ASP A 76 23.02 4.46 -6.64
CA ASP A 76 24.44 4.26 -6.95
C ASP A 76 25.31 4.42 -5.69
N ASP A 77 25.09 5.45 -4.88
CA ASP A 77 25.80 5.67 -3.61
C ASP A 77 25.60 4.48 -2.64
N VAL A 78 24.38 3.95 -2.55
CA VAL A 78 24.06 2.80 -1.70
C VAL A 78 24.72 1.53 -2.22
N ASP A 79 24.76 1.31 -3.53
CA ASP A 79 25.44 0.17 -4.15
C ASP A 79 26.95 0.19 -3.89
N GLU A 80 27.58 1.37 -3.97
CA GLU A 80 29.00 1.54 -3.64
C GLU A 80 29.27 1.24 -2.15
N LEU A 81 28.41 1.74 -1.25
CA LEU A 81 28.52 1.47 0.19
C LEU A 81 28.34 -0.01 0.51
N ILE A 82 27.39 -0.68 -0.13
CA ILE A 82 27.17 -2.12 0.06
C ILE A 82 28.37 -2.90 -0.49
N SER A 83 28.84 -2.57 -1.69
CA SER A 83 29.96 -3.25 -2.33
C SER A 83 31.26 -3.11 -1.53
N SER A 84 31.56 -1.91 -1.02
CA SER A 84 32.71 -1.68 -0.14
C SER A 84 32.59 -2.44 1.18
N THR A 85 31.43 -2.37 1.84
CA THR A 85 31.18 -3.10 3.10
C THR A 85 31.26 -4.62 2.91
N MET A 86 30.73 -5.14 1.80
CA MET A 86 30.79 -6.58 1.46
C MET A 86 32.21 -7.05 1.11
N ALA A 87 33.06 -6.16 0.62
CA ALA A 87 34.47 -6.44 0.36
C ALA A 87 35.31 -6.42 1.65
N GLU A 88 35.00 -5.50 2.57
CA GLU A 88 35.70 -5.32 3.84
C GLU A 88 35.31 -6.37 4.90
N ASP A 89 34.02 -6.73 4.99
CA ASP A 89 33.50 -7.67 5.98
C ASP A 89 32.77 -8.88 5.34
N PRO A 90 33.41 -10.06 5.32
CA PRO A 90 32.79 -11.29 4.84
C PRO A 90 31.53 -11.73 5.61
N GLN A 91 31.40 -11.39 6.90
CA GLN A 91 30.22 -11.73 7.69
C GLN A 91 29.02 -10.91 7.26
N VAL A 92 29.21 -9.60 7.01
CA VAL A 92 28.16 -8.74 6.44
C VAL A 92 27.75 -9.25 5.07
N ARG A 93 28.71 -9.68 4.24
CA ARG A 93 28.43 -10.30 2.94
C ARG A 93 27.52 -11.51 3.04
N THR A 94 27.85 -12.44 3.94
CA THR A 94 27.05 -13.64 4.17
C THR A 94 25.66 -13.29 4.72
N LEU A 95 25.57 -12.35 5.65
CA LEU A 95 24.29 -11.91 6.22
C LEU A 95 23.38 -11.30 5.16
N LEU A 96 23.87 -10.33 4.38
CA LEU A 96 23.10 -9.68 3.31
C LEU A 96 22.68 -10.69 2.24
N SER A 97 23.56 -11.62 1.87
CA SER A 97 23.24 -12.68 0.91
C SER A 97 22.17 -13.63 1.46
N SER A 98 22.27 -14.03 2.73
CA SER A 98 21.32 -14.96 3.37
C SER A 98 19.95 -14.34 3.64
N THR A 99 19.87 -13.02 3.74
CA THR A 99 18.62 -12.28 3.98
C THR A 99 17.96 -11.80 2.70
N ALA A 100 18.64 -11.89 1.55
CA ALA A 100 18.10 -11.52 0.25
C ALA A 100 16.82 -12.31 -0.08
N ASP A 101 16.78 -13.61 0.22
CA ASP A 101 15.61 -14.46 -0.02
C ASP A 101 14.38 -14.05 0.81
N VAL A 102 14.60 -13.38 1.95
CA VAL A 102 13.53 -12.87 2.83
C VAL A 102 13.00 -11.53 2.31
N TRP A 103 13.90 -10.64 1.89
CA TRP A 103 13.51 -9.27 1.54
C TRP A 103 13.14 -9.09 0.07
N MET A 104 13.68 -9.87 -0.86
CA MET A 104 13.37 -9.74 -2.28
C MET A 104 11.87 -9.88 -2.58
N PRO A 105 11.15 -10.89 -2.07
CA PRO A 105 9.70 -11.00 -2.27
C PRO A 105 8.94 -9.77 -1.73
N VAL A 106 9.39 -9.21 -0.60
CA VAL A 106 8.76 -8.04 0.02
C VAL A 106 9.03 -6.78 -0.79
N ILE A 107 10.24 -6.61 -1.32
CA ILE A 107 10.66 -5.42 -2.08
C ILE A 107 10.00 -5.40 -3.46
N THR A 108 9.93 -6.54 -4.14
CA THR A 108 9.32 -6.63 -5.49
C THR A 108 7.81 -6.79 -5.47
N ALA A 109 7.21 -7.05 -4.31
CA ALA A 109 5.76 -7.18 -4.20
C ALA A 109 5.05 -5.89 -4.60
N THR A 110 4.02 -6.07 -5.42
CA THR A 110 2.98 -5.10 -5.72
C THR A 110 2.21 -4.70 -4.46
N SER A 111 1.47 -3.59 -4.53
CA SER A 111 0.65 -3.12 -3.40
C SER A 111 -0.36 -4.17 -2.91
N ASP A 112 -0.92 -4.98 -3.82
CA ASP A 112 -1.87 -6.03 -3.47
C ASP A 112 -1.18 -7.23 -2.81
N GLU A 113 -0.03 -7.67 -3.32
CA GLU A 113 0.77 -8.72 -2.69
C GLU A 113 1.23 -8.32 -1.27
N ARG A 114 1.57 -7.04 -1.08
CA ARG A 114 1.96 -6.53 0.25
C ARG A 114 0.85 -6.61 1.30
N ARG A 115 -0.41 -6.55 0.89
CA ARG A 115 -1.56 -6.68 1.81
C ARG A 115 -1.66 -8.09 2.37
N ASN A 116 -1.27 -9.11 1.60
CA ASN A 116 -1.26 -10.50 2.03
C ASN A 116 -0.12 -10.81 3.02
N PHE A 117 0.95 -10.01 3.06
CA PHE A 117 1.97 -10.16 4.11
C PHE A 117 1.46 -9.72 5.49
N THR A 118 0.48 -8.80 5.56
CA THR A 118 -0.07 -8.33 6.84
C THR A 118 -1.15 -9.23 7.44
N SER A 119 -1.78 -10.11 6.66
CA SER A 119 -2.79 -11.05 7.17
C SER A 119 -2.19 -12.24 7.93
N VAL A 120 -0.95 -12.63 7.64
CA VAL A 120 -0.27 -13.77 8.29
C VAL A 120 0.18 -13.47 9.72
N ALA A 121 0.33 -12.20 10.10
CA ALA A 121 0.77 -11.82 11.45
C ALA A 121 -0.27 -12.09 12.56
N GLY A 122 -1.48 -12.56 12.22
CA GLY A 122 -2.58 -12.78 13.17
C GLY A 122 -2.97 -14.24 13.44
N GLU A 123 -2.42 -15.24 12.74
CA GLU A 123 -2.99 -16.60 12.74
C GLU A 123 -1.98 -17.74 12.96
N ASP A 124 -0.83 -17.49 13.61
CA ASP A 124 0.14 -18.55 13.93
C ASP A 124 0.41 -18.72 15.44
N SER A 125 -0.54 -18.27 16.27
CA SER A 125 -0.63 -18.71 17.66
C SER A 125 -1.87 -19.55 17.84
N LEU A 126 -1.63 -20.84 18.09
CA LEU A 126 -2.49 -21.86 18.70
C LEU A 126 -2.78 -23.07 17.80
N ASP A 127 -1.78 -23.91 17.53
CA ASP A 127 -2.01 -25.36 17.51
C ASP A 127 -0.73 -26.16 17.81
N GLY A 128 -0.22 -25.95 19.04
CA GLY A 128 0.77 -26.82 19.67
C GLY A 128 0.16 -27.51 20.89
N LYS A 129 -0.95 -28.24 20.74
CA LYS A 129 -1.52 -29.05 21.83
C LYS A 129 -1.05 -30.50 21.73
N GLY A 130 -0.04 -30.81 22.54
CA GLY A 130 0.52 -32.14 22.68
C GLY A 130 -0.51 -33.21 23.02
N LYS A 131 -0.31 -34.40 22.46
CA LYS A 131 -0.85 -35.64 23.03
C LYS A 131 0.31 -36.47 23.56
N GLY A 132 0.37 -36.51 24.88
CA GLY A 132 1.26 -37.37 25.65
C GLY A 132 0.95 -38.84 25.43
N SER A 133 1.99 -39.63 25.66
CA SER A 133 2.08 -41.09 25.60
C SER A 133 0.97 -41.80 26.38
N GLU A 134 0.42 -42.88 25.81
CA GLU A 134 -0.25 -43.93 26.57
C GLU A 134 0.47 -45.26 26.33
N LYS A 135 1.10 -45.74 27.39
CA LYS A 135 1.71 -47.06 27.53
C LYS A 135 0.61 -47.98 28.06
N GLN A 136 0.32 -49.07 27.37
CA GLN A 136 -0.09 -50.31 28.02
C GLN A 136 0.38 -51.52 27.21
#